data_AF-A0A2D4ZGS9-F1
#
_entry.id   AF-A0A2D4ZGS9-F1
#
_cell.length_a   1.000
_cell.length_b   1.000
_cell.length_c   1.000
_cell.angle_alpha   90.00
_cell.angle_beta   90.00
_cell.angle_gamma   90.00
#
_symmetry.space_group_name_H-M   'P 1'
#
loop_
_entity.id
_entity.type
_entity.pdbx_description
1 polymer ?
#
loop_
_entity_poly.entity_id
_entity_poly.type
_entity_poly.pdbx_seq_one_letter_code
_entity_poly.pdbx_strand_id
1 'polypeptide(L)' 'NYLIINKTVLVPIYGDENDQLALGQVAKAYPEHTVVGINCVPIIHQFGSLHCITMQLPRGFLAGTNND' A
#
# COMPACT_ATOMS: atom_id res chain seq x y z
N ASN A 1 -6.67 1.07 -5.04
CA ASN A 1 -6.79 1.13 -3.57
C ASN A 1 -5.47 0.62 -2.98
N TYR A 2 -4.42 1.44 -3.09
CA TYR A 2 -3.06 1.08 -2.68
C TYR A 2 -2.53 2.15 -1.71
N LEU A 3 -1.63 1.77 -0.81
CA LEU A 3 -1.10 2.68 0.20
C LEU A 3 0.32 3.10 -0.17
N ILE A 4 0.56 4.39 -0.25
CA ILE A 4 1.90 4.96 -0.41
C ILE A 4 2.40 5.30 0.99
N ILE A 5 3.58 4.80 1.34
CA ILE A 5 4.34 5.16 2.54
C ILE A 5 5.75 5.52 2.11
N ASN A 6 6.46 6.30 2.92
CA ASN A 6 7.85 6.76 2.74
C ASN A 6 8.55 6.30 1.43
N LYS A 7 9.17 5.11 1.42
CA LYS A 7 9.88 4.56 0.24
C LYS A 7 9.23 3.29 -0.32
N THR A 8 7.94 3.08 -0.05
CA THR A 8 7.26 1.82 -0.34
C THR A 8 5.82 2.05 -0.78
N VAL A 9 5.36 1.31 -1.78
CA VAL A 9 3.95 1.30 -2.20
C VAL A 9 3.37 -0.08 -1.96
N LEU A 10 2.36 -0.17 -1.09
CA LEU A 10 1.64 -1.40 -0.79
C LEU A 10 0.45 -1.53 -1.73
N VAL A 11 0.46 -2.57 -2.56
CA VAL A 11 -0.57 -2.81 -3.57
C VAL A 11 -1.36 -4.06 -3.17
N PRO A 12 -2.70 -4.01 -3.14
CA PRO A 12 -3.49 -5.21 -2.85
C PRO A 12 -3.36 -6.21 -4.01
N ILE A 13 -3.22 -7.49 -3.66
CA ILE A 13 -3.32 -8.63 -4.58
C ILE A 13 -4.47 -9.52 -4.13
N TYR A 14 -5.13 -10.17 -5.10
CA TYR A 14 -6.34 -10.96 -4.86
C TYR A 14 -6.23 -12.42 -5.35
N GLY A 15 -5.07 -12.82 -5.86
CA GLY A 15 -4.91 -14.10 -6.56
C GLY A 15 -5.48 -14.06 -7.98
N ASP A 16 -5.59 -12.85 -8.55
CA ASP A 16 -6.09 -12.62 -9.91
C ASP A 16 -4.94 -12.64 -10.92
N GLU A 17 -5.22 -13.04 -12.16
CA GLU A 17 -4.23 -13.06 -13.24
C GLU A 17 -3.62 -11.69 -13.53
N ASN A 18 -4.35 -10.61 -13.22
CA ASN A 18 -3.91 -9.24 -13.43
C ASN A 18 -3.08 -8.68 -12.27
N ASP A 19 -2.88 -9.41 -11.16
CA ASP A 19 -2.12 -8.91 -10.01
C ASP A 19 -0.68 -8.52 -10.40
N GLN A 20 -0.03 -9.33 -11.24
CA GLN A 20 1.33 -9.00 -11.71
C GLN A 20 1.34 -7.78 -12.63
N LEU A 21 0.32 -7.61 -13.47
CA LEU A 21 0.19 -6.42 -14.31
C LEU A 21 0.01 -5.18 -13.44
N ALA A 22 -0.85 -5.24 -12.42
CA ALA A 22 -1.09 -4.15 -11.48
C ALA A 22 0.20 -3.75 -10.74
N LEU A 23 0.92 -4.72 -10.18
CA LEU A 23 2.22 -4.48 -9.54
C LEU A 23 3.22 -3.83 -10.49
N GLY A 24 3.31 -4.32 -11.72
CA GLY A 24 4.22 -3.80 -12.74
C GLY A 24 3.90 -2.35 -13.16
N GLN A 25 2.62 -2.01 -13.30
CA GLN A 25 2.21 -0.63 -13.60
C GLN A 25 2.50 0.32 -12.43
N VAL A 26 2.25 -0.12 -11.19
CA VAL A 26 2.57 0.69 -10.00
C VAL A 26 4.08 0.88 -9.85
N ALA A 27 4.89 -0.13 -10.12
CA ALA A 27 6.35 0.00 -10.08
C ALA A 27 6.88 1.00 -11.11
N LYS A 28 6.29 1.05 -12.31
CA LYS A 28 6.61 2.07 -13.32
C LYS A 28 6.21 3.48 -12.88
N ALA A 29 5.08 3.61 -12.18
CA ALA A 29 4.60 4.90 -11.70
C ALA A 29 5.42 5.43 -10.50
N TYR A 30 5.99 4.54 -9.68
CA TYR A 30 6.80 4.89 -8.50
C TYR A 30 8.20 4.26 -8.56
N PRO A 31 9.07 4.70 -9.50
CA PRO A 31 10.35 4.05 -9.77
C PRO A 31 11.33 4.09 -8.59
N GLU A 32 11.18 5.06 -7.68
CA GLU A 32 12.02 5.21 -6.49
C GLU A 32 11.47 4.49 -5.25
N HIS A 33 10.33 3.80 -5.37
CA HIS A 33 9.67 3.12 -4.25
C HIS A 33 9.72 1.61 -4.43
N THR A 34 9.86 0.89 -3.32
CA THR A 34 9.67 -0.56 -3.31
C THR A 34 8.18 -0.89 -3.40
N VAL A 35 7.75 -1.59 -4.46
CA VAL A 35 6.35 -2.04 -4.58
C VAL A 35 6.20 -3.41 -3.94
N VAL A 36 5.25 -3.54 -3.01
CA VAL A 36 4.99 -4.78 -2.27
C VAL A 36 3.52 -5.18 -2.43
N GLY A 37 3.28 -6.40 -2.88
CA GLY A 37 1.95 -6.99 -2.97
C GLY A 37 1.45 -7.51 -1.62
N ILE A 38 0.25 -7.13 -1.21
CA ILE A 38 -0.38 -7.57 0.04
C ILE A 38 -1.66 -8.32 -0.27
N ASN A 39 -1.77 -9.58 0.18
CA ASN A 39 -2.98 -10.36 -0.02
C ASN A 39 -4.16 -9.73 0.74
N CYS A 40 -5.11 -9.18 -0.01
CA CYS A 40 -6.27 -8.46 0.52
C CYS A 40 -7.60 -9.20 0.28
N VAL A 41 -7.56 -10.48 -0.15
CA VAL A 41 -8.75 -11.34 -0.26
C VAL A 41 -9.63 -11.33 1.01
N PRO A 42 -9.10 -11.48 2.23
CA PRO A 42 -9.96 -11.44 3.42
C PRO A 42 -10.66 -10.08 3.63
N ILE A 43 -10.08 -8.99 3.13
CA ILE A 43 -10.57 -7.62 3.31
C ILE A 43 -11.64 -7.30 2.26
N ILE A 44 -11.48 -7.75 1.01
CA ILE A 44 -12.47 -7.52 -0.05
C ILE A 44 -13.79 -8.27 0.23
N HIS A 45 -13.73 -9.41 0.91
CA HIS A 45 -14.92 -10.13 1.37
C HIS A 45 -15.75 -9.34 2.40
N GLN A 46 -15.15 -8.33 3.06
CA GLN A 46 -15.84 -7.42 3.98
C GLN A 46 -16.15 -6.06 3.33
N PHE A 47 -16.16 -6.00 1.99
CA PHE A 47 -16.39 -4.79 1.19
C PHE A 47 -15.36 -3.67 1.40
N GLY A 48 -14.16 -4.00 1.88
CA GLY A 48 -13.05 -3.07 2.07
C GLY A 48 -11.84 -3.36 1.17
N SER A 49 -10.81 -2.52 1.24
CA SER A 49 -9.50 -2.79 0.66
C SER A 49 -8.42 -2.05 1.46
N LEU A 50 -7.14 -2.25 1.15
CA LEU A 50 -5.99 -1.88 2.01
C LEU A 50 -6.01 -0.41 2.47
N HIS A 51 -6.28 0.52 1.56
CA HIS A 51 -6.35 1.95 1.87
C HIS A 51 -7.49 2.28 2.85
N CYS A 52 -8.59 1.53 2.82
CA CYS A 52 -9.78 1.78 3.65
C CYS A 52 -9.56 1.47 5.13
N ILE A 53 -8.51 0.72 5.48
CA ILE A 53 -8.17 0.35 6.86
C ILE A 53 -6.89 1.04 7.36
N THR A 54 -6.41 2.07 6.63
CA THR A 54 -5.14 2.74 6.91
C THR A 54 -5.32 4.25 7.00
N MET A 55 -4.56 4.89 7.88
CA MET A 55 -4.48 6.36 8.00
C MET A 55 -3.00 6.76 7.98
N GLN A 56 -2.61 7.64 7.06
CA GLN A 56 -1.25 8.16 6.99
C GLN A 56 -1.08 9.30 7.98
N LEU A 57 -0.08 9.22 8.85
CA LEU A 57 0.28 10.30 9.77
C LEU A 57 1.63 10.87 9.33
N PRO A 58 1.70 12.15 8.92
CA PRO A 58 2.96 12.79 8.56
C PRO A 58 3.96 12.80 9.72
N ARG A 59 5.25 12.82 9.39
CA ARG A 59 6.33 12.91 10.39
C ARG A 59 6.12 14.15 11.27
N GLY A 60 6.20 13.98 12.58
CA GLY A 60 5.99 15.04 13.58
C GLY A 60 4.54 15.22 14.05
N PHE A 61 3.58 14.45 13.52
CA PHE A 61 2.18 14.53 13.95
C PHE A 61 1.90 13.83 15.29
N LEU A 62 2.64 12.76 15.60
CA LEU A 62 2.50 12.03 16.86
C LEU A 62 3.37 12.66 17.95
N ALA A 63 2.76 13.00 19.10
CA ALA A 63 3.50 13.49 20.25
C ALA A 63 4.43 12.40 20.79
N GLY A 64 5.74 12.68 20.83
CA GLY A 64 6.75 11.79 21.43
C GLY A 64 7.65 11.03 20.43
N THR A 65 7.42 11.12 19.12
CA THR A 65 8.38 10.59 18.14
C THR A 65 9.48 11.62 17.88
N ASN A 66 10.48 11.66 18.76
CA ASN A 66 11.70 12.44 18.52
C ASN A 66 12.40 11.93 17.26
N ASN A 67 12.91 12.89 16.47
CA ASN A 67 13.63 12.64 15.22
C ASN A 67 14.95 11.91 15.48
N ASP A 68 14.96 10.62 15.20
CA ASP A 68 16.16 9.93 14.70
C ASP A 68 16.02 9.73 13.17
#